data_AF-A0A8T0DXW5-F1
#
_entry.id   AF-A0A8T0DXW5-F1
#
_cell.length_a   1.000
_cell.length_b   1.000
_cell.length_c   1.000
_cell.angle_alpha   90.00
_cell.angle_beta   90.00
_cell.angle_gamma   90.00
#
_symmetry.space_group_name_H-M   'P 1'
#
loop_
_entity.id
_entity.type
_entity.pdbx_description
1 polymer ?
#
loop_
_entity_poly.entity_id
_entity_poly.type
_entity_poly.pdbx_seq_one_letter_code
_entity_poly.pdbx_strand_id
1 'polypeptide(L)'
;MDLRVDPSRNSLEAQLDCEPVSLPYLSSAKCNQEESTPQVERRRILLNRFVLTTDDLESAIVQSNAHKTSLCSRLKNQCHEVCTPRSCVRCGYTCLKHSLPCIDTVVNYRWRSDFLTDLFSGLTVGVMNVPQGMAYSMLAGLPPVYGLYVSFISPLLYAFLGRCPQLSLGTFAVVSILLSEPIKRLCDEIVKSSSGNGTISYVGFIPVCYVPDVVDMPTGDRMIEQEAEKLFDIRPLVAFTLTFLVGIVQVAIGLFRLGSLTCYMAPPMVDGFVTGSAFHVLTSQISSLFGIKRVAKGNGIGSLFMVYVNLLKYISETNLMTLAISSVSITFLLTVKLLLEPMLKECVRFQLPLPSELILVILGTVSSQYLQLQSRYNVTVVGYIAEGMPEFSPPSWNLMPRMFTDAVVIGFTSTFLTISLVKMFSLKNRQIINYNHELTALGVITVGASLFSSFAPSGSVSRSMVCEGAGAKTPLNGIASSILVVFVLLFLGPYFSVTPTVSKRFYDEVT
;
A
#
# COMPACT_ATOMS: atom_id res chain seq x y z
N MET A 1 -43.44 38.61 51.04
CA MET A 1 -43.59 40.08 50.97
C MET A 1 -42.21 40.67 50.91
N ASP A 2 -41.76 41.00 49.70
CA ASP A 2 -41.24 42.32 49.32
C ASP A 2 -40.62 42.20 47.92
N LEU A 3 -41.37 42.73 46.95
CA LEU A 3 -40.95 42.99 45.59
C LEU A 3 -40.28 44.37 45.59
N ARG A 4 -39.06 44.48 45.07
CA ARG A 4 -38.56 45.73 44.49
C ARG A 4 -38.19 45.47 43.04
N VAL A 5 -38.97 46.11 42.17
CA VAL A 5 -38.71 46.26 40.74
C VAL A 5 -37.83 47.50 40.57
N ASP A 6 -36.73 47.38 39.83
CA ASP A 6 -35.88 48.50 39.42
C ASP A 6 -35.92 48.57 37.88
N PRO A 7 -36.52 49.61 37.25
CA PRO A 7 -36.91 49.57 35.83
C PRO A 7 -35.88 50.23 34.90
N SER A 8 -34.58 49.94 35.03
CA SER A 8 -33.55 50.64 34.24
C SER A 8 -32.34 49.84 33.74
N ARG A 9 -32.31 48.51 33.85
CA ARG A 9 -31.25 47.67 33.23
C ARG A 9 -31.79 46.77 32.12
N ASN A 10 -31.81 47.30 30.90
CA ASN A 10 -31.90 46.50 29.67
C ASN A 10 -30.50 45.95 29.34
N SER A 11 -30.10 44.87 30.00
CA SER A 11 -28.98 44.01 29.57
C SER A 11 -29.07 42.65 30.26
N LEU A 12 -29.49 41.63 29.53
CA LEU A 12 -29.40 40.23 29.93
C LEU A 12 -27.94 39.77 29.75
N GLU A 13 -27.07 40.13 30.69
CA GLU A 13 -25.83 39.39 30.94
C GLU A 13 -26.13 38.31 31.98
N ALA A 14 -26.34 37.08 31.51
CA ALA A 14 -26.22 35.92 32.38
C ALA A 14 -24.73 35.60 32.52
N GLN A 15 -24.11 36.06 33.62
CA GLN A 15 -22.83 35.53 34.07
C GLN A 15 -23.03 34.06 34.45
N LEU A 16 -22.68 33.16 33.53
CA LEU A 16 -22.34 31.78 33.90
C LEU A 16 -20.89 31.78 34.40
N ASP A 17 -20.72 31.81 35.71
CA ASP A 17 -19.47 31.41 36.35
C ASP A 17 -19.31 29.89 36.19
N CYS A 18 -18.72 29.47 35.07
CA CYS A 18 -18.20 28.12 34.92
C CYS A 18 -16.75 28.10 35.41
N GLU A 19 -16.54 27.70 36.66
CA GLU A 19 -15.22 27.23 37.08
C GLU A 19 -14.83 25.99 36.25
N PRO A 20 -13.59 25.91 35.72
CA PRO A 20 -13.15 24.77 34.95
C PRO A 20 -12.88 23.57 35.87
N VAL A 21 -13.73 22.55 35.79
CA VAL A 21 -13.48 21.26 36.44
C VAL A 21 -12.33 20.55 35.71
N SER A 22 -11.18 20.48 36.37
CA SER A 22 -10.04 19.66 35.96
C SER A 22 -10.37 18.17 36.10
N LEU A 23 -10.42 17.42 34.99
CA LEU A 23 -10.48 15.96 34.98
C LEU A 23 -9.09 15.39 35.35
N PRO A 24 -8.94 14.60 36.43
CA PRO A 24 -7.66 13.99 36.75
C PRO A 24 -7.36 12.82 35.81
N TYR A 25 -6.10 12.80 35.37
CA TYR A 25 -5.43 11.68 34.70
C TYR A 25 -5.61 10.37 35.50
N LEU A 26 -6.13 9.33 34.85
CA LEU A 26 -6.12 7.96 35.36
C LEU A 26 -4.69 7.40 35.31
N SER A 27 -3.96 7.63 36.40
CA SER A 27 -2.70 6.95 36.72
C SER A 27 -3.02 5.61 37.41
N SER A 28 -2.29 4.57 37.01
CA SER A 28 -2.37 3.21 37.57
C SER A 28 -2.26 3.22 39.09
N ALA A 29 -3.25 2.64 39.78
CA ALA A 29 -3.14 2.32 41.20
C ALA A 29 -3.60 0.88 41.42
N LYS A 30 -2.75 0.15 42.15
CA LYS A 30 -2.84 -1.26 42.50
C LYS A 30 -4.14 -1.58 43.24
N CYS A 31 -4.73 -2.72 42.90
CA CYS A 31 -5.87 -3.28 43.61
C CYS A 31 -5.37 -3.98 44.87
N ASN A 32 -5.41 -3.28 46.01
CA ASN A 32 -5.43 -3.92 47.33
C ASN A 32 -6.87 -3.84 47.84
N GLN A 33 -7.41 -5.01 48.16
CA GLN A 33 -8.74 -5.19 48.75
C GLN A 33 -8.73 -4.68 50.20
N GLU A 34 -9.52 -3.64 50.47
CA GLU A 34 -10.16 -3.42 51.76
C GLU A 34 -11.55 -2.81 51.48
N GLU A 35 -12.60 -3.51 51.94
CA GLU A 35 -13.99 -3.10 51.82
C GLU A 35 -14.25 -1.85 52.67
N SER A 36 -14.33 -0.69 52.03
CA SER A 36 -15.02 0.48 52.56
C SER A 36 -16.21 0.80 51.66
N THR A 37 -17.41 0.77 52.23
CA THR A 37 -18.67 1.12 51.56
C THR A 37 -18.58 2.51 50.91
N PRO A 38 -18.90 2.66 49.61
CA PRO A 38 -18.85 3.98 48.97
C PRO A 38 -20.01 4.84 49.50
N GLN A 39 -19.69 5.91 50.23
CA GLN A 39 -20.67 6.93 50.57
C GLN A 39 -21.13 7.62 49.26
N VAL A 40 -22.37 7.35 48.87
CA VAL A 40 -23.00 7.98 47.71
C VAL A 40 -23.30 9.44 48.07
N GLU A 41 -22.44 10.34 47.65
CA GLU A 41 -22.67 11.78 47.78
C GLU A 41 -23.81 12.19 46.83
N ARG A 42 -25.04 12.27 47.36
CA ARG A 42 -26.22 12.71 46.61
C ARG A 42 -26.12 14.21 46.31
N ARG A 43 -25.67 14.57 45.11
CA ARG A 43 -25.80 15.94 44.61
C ARG A 43 -27.27 16.29 44.41
N ARG A 44 -27.79 17.26 45.18
CA ARG A 44 -29.10 17.85 44.89
C ARG A 44 -28.95 18.84 43.74
N ILE A 45 -29.66 18.58 42.65
CA ILE A 45 -29.75 19.52 41.53
C ILE A 45 -30.96 20.42 41.79
N LEU A 46 -30.70 21.69 42.11
CA LEU A 46 -31.73 22.71 42.33
C LEU A 46 -31.92 23.47 41.01
N LEU A 47 -32.96 23.09 40.26
CA LEU A 47 -33.34 23.73 39.01
C LEU A 47 -34.46 24.72 39.27
N ASN A 48 -34.13 26.01 39.26
CA ASN A 48 -35.11 27.10 39.33
C ASN A 48 -35.21 27.76 37.95
N ARG A 49 -36.18 27.33 37.14
CA ARG A 49 -36.44 27.89 35.80
C ARG A 49 -37.94 27.97 35.54
N PHE A 50 -38.33 28.89 34.68
CA PHE A 50 -39.70 28.96 34.17
C PHE A 50 -40.02 27.72 33.33
N VAL A 51 -41.26 27.23 33.44
CA VAL A 51 -41.78 26.14 32.60
C VAL A 51 -42.13 26.75 31.26
N LEU A 52 -41.38 26.39 30.22
CA LEU A 52 -41.56 26.88 28.85
C LEU A 52 -42.17 25.76 28.01
N THR A 53 -43.14 26.10 27.16
CA THR A 53 -43.64 25.16 26.13
C THR A 53 -42.64 25.08 24.96
N THR A 54 -42.79 24.08 24.09
CA THR A 54 -41.94 23.93 22.89
C THR A 54 -41.98 25.17 22.01
N ASP A 55 -43.14 25.82 21.92
CA ASP A 55 -43.36 27.00 21.08
C ASP A 55 -42.73 28.25 21.71
N ASP A 56 -42.76 28.37 23.04
CA ASP A 56 -42.06 29.44 23.77
C ASP A 56 -40.52 29.31 23.64
N LEU A 57 -40.02 28.08 23.62
CA LEU A 57 -38.60 27.80 23.45
C LEU A 57 -38.15 28.07 22.02
N GLU A 58 -38.93 27.65 21.02
CA GLU A 58 -38.64 27.91 19.62
C GLU A 58 -38.68 29.41 19.30
N SER A 59 -39.67 30.15 19.82
CA SER A 59 -39.75 31.60 19.63
C SER A 59 -38.56 32.35 20.29
N ALA A 60 -38.11 31.91 21.47
CA ALA A 60 -36.91 32.45 22.11
C ALA A 60 -35.62 32.12 21.33
N ILE A 61 -35.51 30.91 20.77
CA ILE A 61 -34.37 30.49 19.92
C ILE A 61 -34.37 31.26 18.59
N VAL A 62 -35.54 31.47 17.99
CA VAL A 62 -35.71 32.23 16.74
C VAL A 62 -35.33 33.70 16.96
N GLN A 63 -35.70 34.33 18.08
CA GLN A 63 -35.25 35.69 18.41
C GLN A 63 -33.73 35.78 18.62
N SER A 64 -33.11 34.79 19.26
CA SER A 64 -31.65 34.70 19.39
C SER A 64 -30.95 34.52 18.02
N ASN A 65 -31.59 33.79 17.10
CA ASN A 65 -31.06 33.58 15.75
C ASN A 65 -31.37 34.73 14.78
N ALA A 66 -32.40 35.54 15.02
CA ALA A 66 -32.70 36.74 14.24
C ALA A 66 -31.58 37.81 14.37
N HIS A 67 -30.81 37.76 15.46
CA HIS A 67 -29.63 38.59 15.65
C HIS A 67 -28.37 38.09 14.89
N LYS A 68 -28.43 36.90 14.25
CA LYS A 68 -27.36 36.43 13.38
C LYS A 68 -27.60 36.97 11.97
N THR A 69 -26.73 37.88 11.56
CA THR A 69 -26.71 38.50 10.23
C THR A 69 -26.77 37.47 9.10
N SER A 70 -27.34 37.89 7.97
CA SER A 70 -27.64 37.07 6.79
C SER A 70 -26.49 36.14 6.36
N LEU A 71 -26.85 34.98 5.78
CA LEU A 71 -25.91 33.96 5.31
C LEU A 71 -24.82 34.51 4.37
N CYS A 72 -25.16 35.56 3.60
CA CYS A 72 -24.24 36.28 2.72
C CYS A 72 -23.18 37.10 3.50
N SER A 73 -23.54 37.67 4.65
CA SER A 73 -22.59 38.34 5.54
C SER A 73 -21.64 37.37 6.25
N ARG A 74 -22.09 36.15 6.56
CA ARG A 74 -21.25 35.10 7.14
C ARG A 74 -20.22 34.55 6.15
N LEU A 75 -20.64 34.31 4.90
CA LEU A 75 -19.72 33.92 3.83
C LEU A 75 -18.73 35.04 3.48
N LYS A 76 -19.17 36.31 3.47
CA LYS A 76 -18.29 37.47 3.27
C LYS A 76 -17.25 37.62 4.38
N ASN A 77 -17.63 37.40 5.64
CA ASN A 77 -16.72 37.53 6.78
C ASN A 77 -15.75 36.33 6.91
N GLN A 78 -16.19 35.11 6.58
CA GLN A 78 -15.28 33.96 6.48
C GLN A 78 -14.26 34.10 5.34
N CYS A 79 -14.66 34.65 4.19
CA CYS A 79 -13.73 34.95 3.09
C CYS A 79 -12.77 36.10 3.44
N HIS A 80 -13.21 37.08 4.24
CA HIS A 80 -12.38 38.22 4.63
C HIS A 80 -11.36 37.89 5.74
N GLU A 81 -11.63 36.91 6.61
CA GLU A 81 -10.64 36.43 7.61
C GLU A 81 -9.56 35.53 7.01
N VAL A 82 -9.86 34.81 5.92
CA VAL A 82 -8.91 33.98 5.18
C VAL A 82 -7.98 34.83 4.30
N CYS A 83 -8.46 35.98 3.81
CA CYS A 83 -7.73 36.87 2.89
C CYS A 83 -7.12 38.11 3.58
N THR A 84 -6.44 37.95 4.71
CA THR A 84 -5.42 38.93 5.14
C THR A 84 -4.02 38.32 4.94
N PRO A 85 -3.01 39.08 4.49
CA PRO A 85 -1.71 38.51 4.12
C PRO A 85 -1.02 37.76 5.28
N ARG A 86 -1.29 38.13 6.54
CA ARG A 86 -0.80 37.41 7.74
C ARG A 86 -1.60 36.14 8.06
N SER A 87 -2.92 36.14 7.86
CA SER A 87 -3.77 34.95 8.04
C SER A 87 -3.57 33.93 6.93
N CYS A 88 -3.27 34.39 5.70
CA CYS A 88 -2.96 33.53 4.56
C CYS A 88 -1.62 32.77 4.72
N VAL A 89 -0.61 33.38 5.34
CA VAL A 89 0.65 32.68 5.71
C VAL A 89 0.41 31.66 6.82
N ARG A 90 -0.40 31.99 7.84
CA ARG A 90 -0.74 31.05 8.93
C ARG A 90 -1.66 29.92 8.46
N CYS A 91 -2.59 30.21 7.58
CA CYS A 91 -3.47 29.25 6.90
C CYS A 91 -2.65 28.36 5.95
N GLY A 92 -1.72 28.94 5.19
CA GLY A 92 -0.75 28.21 4.37
C GLY A 92 0.11 27.27 5.20
N TYR A 93 0.65 27.74 6.33
CA TYR A 93 1.43 26.90 7.26
C TYR A 93 0.59 25.78 7.89
N THR A 94 -0.65 26.07 8.29
CA THR A 94 -1.56 25.06 8.89
C THR A 94 -2.01 24.03 7.85
N CYS A 95 -2.26 24.46 6.61
CA CYS A 95 -2.60 23.58 5.49
C CYS A 95 -1.39 22.73 5.08
N LEU A 96 -0.20 23.32 5.01
CA LEU A 96 1.05 22.61 4.74
C LEU A 96 1.35 21.57 5.83
N LYS A 97 1.15 21.91 7.10
CA LYS A 97 1.27 20.97 8.22
C LYS A 97 0.24 19.83 8.15
N HIS A 98 -0.97 20.11 7.66
CA HIS A 98 -1.99 19.09 7.48
C HIS A 98 -1.70 18.18 6.28
N SER A 99 -1.13 18.72 5.20
CA SER A 99 -0.79 18.01 3.95
C SER A 99 0.50 17.17 4.07
N LEU A 100 1.50 17.68 4.79
CA LEU A 100 2.78 17.02 5.06
C LEU A 100 2.92 16.70 6.56
N PRO A 101 2.31 15.59 7.04
CA PRO A 101 2.38 15.19 8.45
C PRO A 101 3.80 14.87 8.93
N CYS A 102 4.74 14.61 8.01
CA CYS A 102 6.14 14.40 8.33
C CYS A 102 6.76 15.57 9.10
N ILE A 103 6.38 16.83 8.81
CA ILE A 103 6.91 17.99 9.54
C ILE A 103 6.55 17.91 11.03
N ASP A 104 5.29 17.58 11.34
CA ASP A 104 4.85 17.42 12.74
C ASP A 104 5.50 16.21 13.41
N THR A 105 5.72 15.14 12.64
CA THR A 105 6.37 13.91 13.11
C THR A 105 7.83 14.15 13.47
N VAL A 106 8.57 14.87 12.63
CA VAL A 106 9.99 15.21 12.84
C VAL A 106 10.16 16.21 13.98
N VAL A 107 9.28 17.21 14.09
CA VAL A 107 9.34 18.22 15.17
C VAL A 107 9.09 17.60 16.55
N ASN A 108 8.14 16.67 16.66
CA ASN A 108 7.83 16.00 17.92
C ASN A 108 8.62 14.69 18.12
N TYR A 109 9.68 14.47 17.36
CA TYR A 109 10.42 13.21 17.36
C TYR A 109 11.30 13.04 18.59
N ARG A 110 11.12 11.94 19.33
CA ARG A 110 11.97 11.60 20.47
C ARG A 110 13.17 10.77 20.03
N TRP A 111 14.22 11.47 19.60
CA TRP A 111 15.47 10.88 19.10
C TRP A 111 16.09 9.78 19.98
N ARG A 112 15.98 9.89 21.32
CA ARG A 112 16.61 8.92 22.23
C ARG A 112 15.86 7.58 22.34
N SER A 113 14.54 7.56 22.19
CA SER A 113 13.73 6.35 22.37
C SER A 113 13.26 5.77 21.04
N ASP A 114 12.88 6.63 20.10
CA ASP A 114 12.10 6.22 18.94
C ASP A 114 13.04 5.91 17.74
N PHE A 115 14.23 6.53 17.69
CA PHE A 115 15.19 6.34 16.57
C PHE A 115 15.60 4.89 16.35
N LEU A 116 16.06 4.20 17.39
CA LEU A 116 16.50 2.80 17.26
C LEU A 116 15.33 1.90 16.86
N THR A 117 14.16 2.14 17.44
CA THR A 117 12.95 1.35 17.18
C THR A 117 12.50 1.52 15.73
N ASP A 118 12.45 2.76 15.23
CA ASP A 118 12.07 3.05 13.84
C ASP A 118 13.14 2.57 12.85
N LEU A 119 14.44 2.70 13.18
CA LEU A 119 15.54 2.20 12.36
C LEU A 119 15.47 0.67 12.21
N PHE A 120 15.38 -0.07 13.31
CA PHE A 120 15.30 -1.53 13.26
C PHE A 120 14.01 -2.04 12.62
N SER A 121 12.87 -1.39 12.87
CA SER A 121 11.61 -1.73 12.21
C SER A 121 11.70 -1.51 10.69
N GLY A 122 12.26 -0.39 10.26
CA GLY A 122 12.47 -0.06 8.86
C GLY A 122 13.45 -1.00 8.16
N LEU A 123 14.59 -1.31 8.78
CA LEU A 123 15.56 -2.27 8.25
C LEU A 123 14.95 -3.67 8.10
N THR A 124 14.20 -4.14 9.10
CA THR A 124 13.55 -5.46 9.06
C THR A 124 12.52 -5.53 7.92
N VAL A 125 11.70 -4.49 7.77
CA VAL A 125 10.73 -4.38 6.66
C VAL A 125 11.44 -4.27 5.31
N GLY A 126 12.53 -3.52 5.22
CA GLY A 126 13.34 -3.38 4.02
C GLY A 126 13.93 -4.70 3.56
N VAL A 127 14.44 -5.50 4.49
CA VAL A 127 14.95 -6.86 4.22
C VAL A 127 13.85 -7.76 3.66
N MET A 128 12.61 -7.68 4.16
CA MET A 128 11.48 -8.44 3.60
C MET A 128 11.03 -7.90 2.24
N ASN A 129 11.13 -6.59 2.01
CA ASN A 129 10.71 -5.94 0.76
C ASN A 129 11.51 -6.39 -0.46
N VAL A 130 12.78 -6.79 -0.28
CA VAL A 130 13.67 -7.22 -1.36
C VAL A 130 13.14 -8.48 -2.06
N PRO A 131 13.06 -9.65 -1.40
CA PRO A 131 12.58 -10.88 -2.04
C PRO A 131 11.10 -10.78 -2.46
N GLN A 132 10.25 -10.18 -1.63
CA GLN A 132 8.82 -10.02 -1.94
C GLN A 132 8.59 -9.11 -3.14
N GLY A 133 9.34 -7.99 -3.23
CA GLY A 133 9.26 -7.06 -4.34
C GLY A 133 9.52 -7.75 -5.67
N MET A 134 10.65 -8.44 -5.77
CA MET A 134 11.04 -9.18 -6.98
C MET A 134 9.99 -10.24 -7.37
N ALA A 135 9.53 -11.04 -6.40
CA ALA A 135 8.52 -12.06 -6.64
C ALA A 135 7.20 -11.46 -7.16
N TYR A 136 6.73 -10.37 -6.56
CA TYR A 136 5.45 -9.76 -6.91
C TYR A 136 5.49 -8.94 -8.22
N SER A 137 6.64 -8.40 -8.63
CA SER A 137 6.78 -7.88 -10.01
C SER A 137 6.68 -8.99 -11.06
N MET A 138 7.29 -10.15 -10.80
CA MET A 138 7.16 -11.29 -11.71
C MET A 138 5.70 -11.77 -11.80
N LEU A 139 4.93 -11.68 -10.71
CA LEU A 139 3.49 -11.95 -10.74
C LEU A 139 2.68 -10.94 -11.54
N ALA A 140 3.13 -9.69 -11.59
CA ALA A 140 2.56 -8.65 -12.44
C ALA A 140 2.98 -8.78 -13.92
N GLY A 141 3.85 -9.74 -14.26
CA GLY A 141 4.40 -9.91 -15.61
C GLY A 141 5.49 -8.89 -15.96
N LEU A 142 6.12 -8.28 -14.96
CA LEU A 142 7.18 -7.28 -15.10
C LEU A 142 8.54 -7.83 -14.65
N PRO A 143 9.64 -7.27 -15.17
CA PRO A 143 10.97 -7.54 -14.65
C PRO A 143 11.09 -7.32 -13.13
N PRO A 144 11.91 -8.13 -12.42
CA PRO A 144 12.11 -8.08 -10.97
C PRO A 144 12.56 -6.71 -10.43
N VAL A 145 13.28 -5.95 -11.25
CA VAL A 145 13.80 -4.60 -10.94
C VAL A 145 12.66 -3.66 -10.53
N TYR A 146 11.53 -3.71 -11.25
CA TYR A 146 10.39 -2.83 -10.97
C TYR A 146 9.73 -3.14 -9.63
N GLY A 147 9.85 -4.36 -9.13
CA GLY A 147 9.45 -4.73 -7.78
C GLY A 147 10.30 -4.04 -6.71
N LEU A 148 11.61 -3.93 -6.94
CA LEU A 148 12.53 -3.20 -6.06
C LEU A 148 12.25 -1.69 -6.09
N TYR A 149 11.92 -1.12 -7.26
CA TYR A 149 11.54 0.29 -7.39
C TYR A 149 10.32 0.64 -6.53
N VAL A 150 9.24 -0.14 -6.62
CA VAL A 150 8.05 0.03 -5.77
C VAL A 150 8.42 -0.06 -4.29
N SER A 151 9.25 -1.04 -3.94
CA SER A 151 9.67 -1.36 -2.58
C SER A 151 10.52 -0.29 -1.89
N PHE A 152 11.12 0.66 -2.62
CA PHE A 152 11.81 1.80 -2.01
C PHE A 152 11.06 3.13 -2.20
N ILE A 153 10.47 3.38 -3.38
CA ILE A 153 9.79 4.65 -3.66
C ILE A 153 8.54 4.79 -2.79
N SER A 154 7.76 3.72 -2.66
CA SER A 154 6.48 3.76 -1.94
C SER A 154 6.66 4.00 -0.44
N PRO A 155 7.56 3.28 0.29
CA PRO A 155 7.86 3.61 1.68
C PRO A 155 8.46 5.00 1.87
N LEU A 156 9.29 5.47 0.93
CA LEU A 156 9.91 6.80 1.00
C LEU A 156 8.84 7.89 0.94
N LEU A 157 7.95 7.84 -0.06
CA LEU A 157 6.85 8.79 -0.19
C LEU A 157 5.86 8.66 0.98
N TYR A 158 5.63 7.44 1.48
CA TYR A 158 4.77 7.21 2.65
C TYR A 158 5.34 7.84 3.92
N ALA A 159 6.66 7.83 4.12
CA ALA A 159 7.30 8.50 5.26
C ALA A 159 7.02 10.01 5.31
N PHE A 160 6.77 10.64 4.15
CA PHE A 160 6.43 12.07 4.06
C PHE A 160 4.94 12.36 4.22
N LEU A 161 4.08 11.50 3.67
CA LEU A 161 2.65 11.77 3.48
C LEU A 161 1.74 10.99 4.46
N GLY A 162 2.20 9.85 4.96
CA GLY A 162 1.45 8.95 5.83
C GLY A 162 1.43 9.37 7.30
N ARG A 163 0.45 8.84 8.05
CA ARG A 163 0.29 9.03 9.50
C ARG A 163 0.26 7.74 10.29
N CYS A 164 0.03 6.57 9.66
CA CYS A 164 0.04 5.28 10.34
C CYS A 164 1.45 4.68 10.41
N PRO A 165 2.10 4.60 11.60
CA PRO A 165 3.48 4.12 11.70
C PRO A 165 3.68 2.66 11.31
N GLN A 166 2.67 1.83 11.58
CA GLN A 166 2.76 0.38 11.38
C GLN A 166 2.49 -0.02 9.93
N LEU A 167 1.92 0.86 9.12
CA LEU A 167 1.57 0.54 7.73
C LEU A 167 2.85 0.46 6.88
N SER A 168 3.11 -0.73 6.35
CA SER A 168 4.16 -0.95 5.36
C SER A 168 3.58 -0.93 3.95
N LEU A 169 3.84 0.15 3.23
CA LEU A 169 3.46 0.31 1.83
C LEU A 169 4.48 -0.37 0.90
N GLY A 170 4.04 -0.99 -0.19
CA GLY A 170 4.94 -1.53 -1.22
C GLY A 170 4.22 -2.52 -2.15
N THR A 171 4.94 -3.50 -2.67
CA THR A 171 4.33 -4.53 -3.54
C THR A 171 3.39 -5.45 -2.77
N PHE A 172 2.29 -5.88 -3.40
CA PHE A 172 1.33 -6.82 -2.81
C PHE A 172 0.77 -7.78 -3.86
N ALA A 173 0.69 -9.07 -3.51
CA ALA A 173 0.36 -10.15 -4.44
C ALA A 173 -0.97 -9.97 -5.18
N VAL A 174 -2.02 -9.51 -4.48
CA VAL A 174 -3.35 -9.33 -5.08
C VAL A 174 -3.34 -8.25 -6.14
N VAL A 175 -2.70 -7.11 -5.83
CA VAL A 175 -2.59 -5.99 -6.76
C VAL A 175 -1.72 -6.37 -7.96
N SER A 176 -0.62 -7.10 -7.75
CA SER A 176 0.20 -7.63 -8.85
C SER A 176 -0.58 -8.55 -9.78
N ILE A 177 -1.40 -9.46 -9.25
CA ILE A 177 -2.24 -10.34 -10.09
C ILE A 177 -3.29 -9.53 -10.86
N LEU A 178 -3.93 -8.54 -10.21
CA LEU A 178 -4.91 -7.68 -10.89
C LEU A 178 -4.29 -6.80 -11.98
N LEU A 179 -3.02 -6.40 -11.83
CA LEU A 179 -2.27 -5.66 -12.86
C LEU A 179 -1.88 -6.57 -14.04
N SER A 180 -1.59 -7.85 -13.79
CA SER A 180 -1.04 -8.75 -14.82
C SER A 180 -1.95 -8.93 -16.03
N GLU A 181 -3.26 -9.03 -15.82
CA GLU A 181 -4.22 -9.32 -16.88
C GLU A 181 -4.44 -8.12 -17.83
N PRO A 182 -4.72 -6.89 -17.34
CA PRO A 182 -4.79 -5.70 -18.20
C PRO A 182 -3.49 -5.43 -18.96
N ILE A 183 -2.33 -5.64 -18.32
CA ILE A 183 -1.03 -5.47 -18.96
C ILE A 183 -0.90 -6.45 -20.13
N LYS A 184 -1.15 -7.74 -19.89
CA LYS A 184 -1.06 -8.78 -20.92
C LYS A 184 -2.02 -8.51 -22.08
N ARG A 185 -3.31 -8.27 -21.78
CA ARG A 185 -4.35 -8.01 -22.78
C ARG A 185 -3.96 -6.84 -23.69
N LEU A 186 -3.53 -5.73 -23.12
CA LEU A 186 -3.24 -4.52 -23.90
C LEU A 186 -1.92 -4.65 -24.70
N CYS A 187 -0.92 -5.34 -24.15
CA CYS A 187 0.30 -5.64 -24.90
C CYS A 187 -0.01 -6.53 -26.11
N ASP A 188 -0.80 -7.59 -25.93
CA ASP A 188 -1.20 -8.48 -27.03
C ASP A 188 -2.00 -7.74 -28.10
N GLU A 189 -2.88 -6.81 -27.73
CA GLU A 189 -3.62 -5.96 -28.66
C GLU A 189 -2.70 -5.02 -29.46
N ILE A 190 -1.73 -4.37 -28.79
CA ILE A 190 -0.78 -3.46 -29.45
C ILE A 190 0.12 -4.22 -30.42
N VAL A 191 0.60 -5.40 -30.02
CA VAL A 191 1.43 -6.27 -30.85
C VAL A 191 0.64 -6.71 -32.10
N LYS A 192 -0.59 -7.19 -31.93
CA LYS A 192 -1.46 -7.58 -33.06
C LYS A 192 -1.79 -6.41 -33.99
N SER A 193 -2.02 -5.22 -33.43
CA SER A 193 -2.29 -4.01 -34.22
C SER A 193 -1.07 -3.52 -34.99
N SER A 194 0.15 -3.79 -34.50
CA SER A 194 1.41 -3.35 -35.12
C SER A 194 1.89 -4.31 -36.21
N SER A 195 1.54 -5.61 -36.11
CA SER A 195 1.89 -6.63 -37.10
C SER A 195 1.25 -6.42 -38.48
N GLY A 196 0.25 -5.54 -38.61
CA GLY A 196 -0.52 -5.34 -39.85
C GLY A 196 0.09 -4.36 -40.86
N ASN A 197 1.00 -3.47 -40.45
CA ASN A 197 1.61 -2.47 -41.32
C ASN A 197 3.09 -2.37 -40.94
N GLY A 198 4.02 -2.67 -41.84
CA GLY A 198 5.49 -2.60 -41.64
C GLY A 198 6.05 -1.18 -41.38
N THR A 199 5.30 -0.34 -40.69
CA THR A 199 5.64 1.01 -40.24
C THR A 199 5.84 0.99 -38.73
N ILE A 200 6.91 1.63 -38.25
CA ILE A 200 7.18 1.88 -36.83
C ILE A 200 5.93 2.53 -36.20
N SER A 201 5.25 1.79 -35.32
CA SER A 201 4.09 2.31 -34.62
C SER A 201 4.57 3.03 -33.37
N TYR A 202 4.16 4.28 -33.19
CA TYR A 202 4.51 5.05 -31.99
C TYR A 202 3.41 4.87 -30.93
N VAL A 203 3.79 4.44 -29.72
CA VAL A 203 2.90 4.50 -28.56
C VAL A 203 3.32 5.69 -27.72
N GLY A 204 2.69 6.85 -28.00
CA GLY A 204 3.11 8.13 -27.44
C GLY A 204 4.38 8.64 -28.14
N PHE A 205 5.44 8.93 -27.37
CA PHE A 205 6.75 9.36 -27.90
C PHE A 205 7.72 8.20 -28.14
N ILE A 206 7.31 6.96 -27.84
CA ILE A 206 8.19 5.80 -27.87
C ILE A 206 7.99 5.07 -29.20
N PRO A 207 9.05 4.90 -30.02
CA PRO A 207 8.99 4.07 -31.20
C PRO A 207 8.85 2.60 -30.78
N VAL A 208 7.76 1.96 -31.19
CA VAL A 208 7.58 0.51 -31.05
C VAL A 208 7.95 -0.11 -32.40
N CYS A 209 9.10 -0.77 -32.46
CA CYS A 209 9.49 -1.54 -33.63
C CYS A 209 8.92 -2.95 -33.50
N TYR A 210 8.22 -3.42 -34.52
CA TYR A 210 7.86 -4.83 -34.64
C TYR A 210 8.99 -5.53 -35.40
N VAL A 211 9.54 -6.60 -34.82
CA VAL A 211 10.21 -7.62 -35.64
C VAL A 211 9.12 -8.63 -35.97
N PRO A 212 8.78 -8.82 -37.26
CA PRO A 212 7.80 -9.83 -37.64
C PRO A 212 8.15 -11.19 -37.09
N ASP A 213 7.12 -11.87 -36.61
CA ASP A 213 7.15 -13.31 -36.41
C ASP A 213 7.83 -13.93 -37.62
N VAL A 214 8.75 -14.84 -37.33
CA VAL A 214 9.66 -15.51 -38.23
C VAL A 214 8.87 -16.20 -39.36
N VAL A 215 8.51 -15.43 -40.40
CA VAL A 215 8.09 -15.96 -41.70
C VAL A 215 9.37 -16.22 -42.46
N ASP A 216 9.75 -17.51 -42.52
CA ASP A 216 10.69 -18.10 -43.48
C ASP A 216 11.65 -17.11 -44.17
N MET A 217 12.60 -16.57 -43.41
CA MET A 217 13.76 -15.88 -43.99
C MET A 217 14.81 -16.93 -44.36
N PRO A 218 15.36 -16.90 -45.58
CA PRO A 218 16.30 -17.92 -46.02
C PRO A 218 17.52 -17.91 -45.10
N THR A 219 17.86 -19.11 -44.66
CA THR A 219 19.08 -19.48 -43.92
C THR A 219 20.29 -18.67 -44.38
N GLY A 220 20.74 -17.72 -43.54
CA GLY A 220 21.82 -16.81 -43.93
C GLY A 220 22.59 -16.22 -42.76
N ASP A 221 21.97 -15.39 -41.93
CA ASP A 221 22.76 -14.52 -41.04
C ASP A 221 22.30 -14.58 -39.58
N ARG A 222 23.14 -15.21 -38.74
CA ARG A 222 23.05 -15.25 -37.26
C ARG A 222 23.26 -13.89 -36.57
N MET A 223 23.31 -12.79 -37.32
CA MET A 223 23.52 -11.43 -36.79
C MET A 223 22.22 -10.69 -36.45
N ILE A 224 21.05 -11.23 -36.82
CA ILE A 224 19.75 -10.54 -36.65
C ILE A 224 19.01 -10.98 -35.36
N GLU A 225 19.31 -12.15 -34.79
CA GLU A 225 18.72 -12.58 -33.50
C GLU A 225 19.13 -11.69 -32.32
N GLN A 226 20.30 -11.03 -32.38
CA GLN A 226 20.79 -10.14 -31.32
C GLN A 226 20.20 -8.72 -31.37
N GLU A 227 19.65 -8.27 -32.51
CA GLU A 227 19.03 -6.94 -32.61
C GLU A 227 17.56 -6.91 -32.16
N ALA A 228 16.87 -8.06 -32.17
CA ALA A 228 15.53 -8.20 -31.58
C ALA A 228 15.55 -8.13 -30.03
N GLU A 229 16.71 -8.35 -29.41
CA GLU A 229 16.89 -8.37 -27.96
C GLU A 229 16.99 -6.95 -27.33
N LYS A 230 17.15 -5.90 -28.16
CA LYS A 230 17.03 -4.48 -27.74
C LYS A 230 15.62 -3.92 -27.91
N LEU A 231 14.62 -4.78 -28.04
CA LEU A 231 13.23 -4.36 -28.09
C LEU A 231 12.80 -3.88 -26.71
N PHE A 232 12.56 -2.58 -26.58
CA PHE A 232 11.95 -2.00 -25.38
C PHE A 232 10.66 -2.75 -25.09
N ASP A 233 10.65 -3.49 -23.99
CA ASP A 233 9.45 -4.11 -23.49
C ASP A 233 8.40 -3.02 -23.22
N ILE A 234 7.24 -3.15 -23.85
CA ILE A 234 6.13 -2.20 -23.71
C ILE A 234 5.34 -2.41 -22.41
N ARG A 235 5.45 -3.60 -21.79
CA ARG A 235 4.73 -3.96 -20.56
C ARG A 235 4.97 -3.00 -19.39
N PRO A 236 6.19 -2.50 -19.11
CA PRO A 236 6.45 -1.55 -18.04
C PRO A 236 5.76 -0.21 -18.30
N LEU A 237 5.78 0.29 -19.54
CA LEU A 237 5.07 1.51 -19.92
C LEU A 237 3.56 1.38 -19.66
N VAL A 238 2.97 0.25 -20.06
CA VAL A 238 1.55 -0.06 -19.81
C VAL A 238 1.28 -0.11 -18.31
N ALA A 239 2.16 -0.76 -17.53
CA ALA A 239 2.02 -0.88 -16.08
C ALA A 239 2.08 0.48 -15.36
N PHE A 240 3.01 1.37 -15.73
CA PHE A 240 3.16 2.69 -15.11
C PHE A 240 2.01 3.61 -15.51
N THR A 241 1.55 3.52 -16.76
CA THR A 241 0.36 4.26 -17.22
C THR A 241 -0.89 3.83 -16.47
N LEU A 242 -1.10 2.51 -16.31
CA LEU A 242 -2.19 1.96 -15.50
C LEU A 242 -2.08 2.41 -14.04
N THR A 243 -0.87 2.38 -13.48
CA THR A 243 -0.62 2.79 -12.09
C THR A 243 -0.89 4.27 -11.88
N PHE A 244 -0.50 5.13 -12.82
CA PHE A 244 -0.82 6.55 -12.78
C PHE A 244 -2.35 6.77 -12.74
N LEU A 245 -3.11 6.04 -13.56
CA LEU A 245 -4.56 6.13 -13.59
C LEU A 245 -5.21 5.59 -12.30
N VAL A 246 -4.68 4.49 -11.75
CA VAL A 246 -5.04 3.98 -10.42
C VAL A 246 -4.84 5.08 -9.37
N GLY A 247 -3.69 5.75 -9.37
CA GLY A 247 -3.40 6.86 -8.47
C GLY A 247 -4.40 8.01 -8.58
N ILE A 248 -4.78 8.41 -9.80
CA ILE A 248 -5.81 9.43 -10.02
C ILE A 248 -7.16 9.01 -9.41
N VAL A 249 -7.58 7.77 -9.62
CA VAL A 249 -8.82 7.23 -9.03
C VAL A 249 -8.74 7.27 -7.50
N GLN A 250 -7.61 6.88 -6.92
CA GLN A 250 -7.41 6.90 -5.46
C GLN A 250 -7.44 8.33 -4.88
N VAL A 251 -6.81 9.30 -5.56
CA VAL A 251 -6.90 10.72 -5.19
C VAL A 251 -8.34 11.19 -5.27
N ALA A 252 -9.09 10.85 -6.33
CA ALA A 252 -10.50 11.21 -6.46
C ALA A 252 -11.35 10.64 -5.31
N ILE A 253 -11.15 9.36 -4.94
CA ILE A 253 -11.82 8.72 -3.79
C ILE A 253 -11.54 9.50 -2.50
N GLY A 254 -10.29 9.90 -2.27
CA GLY A 254 -9.91 10.70 -1.11
C GLY A 254 -10.50 12.11 -1.11
N LEU A 255 -10.50 12.79 -2.26
CA LEU A 255 -11.06 14.14 -2.43
C LEU A 255 -12.57 14.18 -2.21
N PHE A 256 -13.30 13.18 -2.71
CA PHE A 256 -14.74 13.02 -2.44
C PHE A 256 -15.05 12.56 -1.01
N ARG A 257 -14.02 12.42 -0.15
CA ARG A 257 -14.14 11.99 1.26
C ARG A 257 -14.85 10.64 1.41
N LEU A 258 -14.72 9.77 0.41
CA LEU A 258 -15.27 8.41 0.44
C LEU A 258 -14.54 7.50 1.43
N GLY A 259 -13.47 7.99 2.09
CA GLY A 259 -12.81 7.30 3.18
C GLY A 259 -13.73 7.00 4.35
N SER A 260 -14.64 7.92 4.68
CA SER A 260 -15.64 7.65 5.71
C SER A 260 -16.51 6.44 5.34
N LEU A 261 -16.84 6.25 4.06
CA LEU A 261 -17.65 5.13 3.60
C LEU A 261 -16.89 3.80 3.71
N THR A 262 -15.61 3.78 3.33
CA THR A 262 -14.75 2.60 3.49
C THR A 262 -14.54 2.18 4.95
N CYS A 263 -14.77 3.08 5.91
CA CYS A 263 -14.65 2.79 7.34
C CYS A 263 -15.85 2.05 7.93
N TYR A 264 -17.03 2.07 7.27
CA TYR A 264 -18.22 1.34 7.71
C TYR A 264 -18.20 -0.15 7.38
N MET A 265 -17.08 -0.63 6.83
CA MET A 265 -16.91 -2.01 6.46
C MET A 265 -16.79 -2.90 7.69
N ALA A 266 -17.66 -3.92 7.73
CA ALA A 266 -17.70 -4.90 8.78
C ALA A 266 -16.42 -5.76 8.74
N PRO A 267 -15.79 -6.07 9.89
CA PRO A 267 -14.60 -6.92 9.93
C PRO A 267 -14.71 -8.26 9.15
N PRO A 268 -15.86 -8.98 9.19
CA PRO A 268 -16.01 -10.24 8.45
C PRO A 268 -15.86 -10.10 6.92
N MET A 269 -16.19 -8.92 6.37
CA MET A 269 -16.04 -8.67 4.94
C MET A 269 -14.55 -8.55 4.54
N VAL A 270 -13.75 -7.91 5.40
CA VAL A 270 -12.29 -7.81 5.22
C VAL A 270 -11.66 -9.19 5.33
N ASP A 271 -12.02 -9.97 6.35
CA ASP A 271 -11.49 -11.32 6.55
C ASP A 271 -11.85 -12.25 5.40
N GLY A 272 -13.09 -12.20 4.90
CA GLY A 272 -13.53 -12.92 3.71
C GLY A 272 -12.75 -12.53 2.46
N PHE A 273 -12.53 -11.23 2.25
CA PHE A 273 -11.76 -10.72 1.12
C PHE A 273 -10.28 -11.15 1.17
N VAL A 274 -9.63 -11.03 2.32
CA VAL A 274 -8.23 -11.43 2.52
C VAL A 274 -8.07 -12.95 2.34
N THR A 275 -9.00 -13.74 2.89
CA THR A 275 -8.99 -15.21 2.74
C THR A 275 -9.19 -15.62 1.28
N GLY A 276 -10.19 -15.07 0.60
CA GLY A 276 -10.43 -15.34 -0.83
C GLY A 276 -9.26 -14.92 -1.70
N SER A 277 -8.66 -13.77 -1.41
CA SER A 277 -7.43 -13.28 -2.05
C SER A 277 -6.24 -14.21 -1.83
N ALA A 278 -6.08 -14.78 -0.62
CA ALA A 278 -5.01 -15.73 -0.33
C ALA A 278 -5.18 -17.03 -1.14
N PHE A 279 -6.41 -17.57 -1.22
CA PHE A 279 -6.72 -18.72 -2.08
C PHE A 279 -6.47 -18.40 -3.58
N HIS A 280 -6.82 -17.19 -4.02
CA HIS A 280 -6.57 -16.73 -5.37
C HIS A 280 -5.06 -16.69 -5.70
N VAL A 281 -4.26 -16.10 -4.81
CA VAL A 281 -2.80 -16.03 -4.95
C VAL A 281 -2.20 -17.44 -4.97
N LEU A 282 -2.60 -18.32 -4.03
CA LEU A 282 -2.14 -19.71 -3.98
C LEU A 282 -2.45 -20.46 -5.27
N THR A 283 -3.68 -20.34 -5.78
CA THR A 283 -4.09 -20.95 -7.05
C THR A 283 -3.27 -20.41 -8.23
N SER A 284 -2.93 -19.12 -8.24
CA SER A 284 -2.08 -18.53 -9.27
C SER A 284 -0.63 -19.05 -9.22
N GLN A 285 -0.13 -19.40 -8.02
CA GLN A 285 1.22 -19.94 -7.82
C GLN A 285 1.33 -21.46 -8.02
N ILE A 286 0.24 -22.22 -7.91
CA ILE A 286 0.33 -23.68 -7.89
C ILE A 286 0.98 -24.24 -9.17
N SER A 287 0.63 -23.70 -10.34
CA SER A 287 1.24 -24.12 -11.62
C SER A 287 2.75 -23.86 -11.69
N SER A 288 3.20 -22.79 -11.03
CA SER A 288 4.60 -22.42 -10.92
C SER A 288 5.35 -23.43 -10.05
N LEU A 289 4.77 -23.89 -8.92
CA LEU A 289 5.40 -24.87 -8.01
C LEU A 289 5.83 -26.17 -8.70
N PHE A 290 5.07 -26.62 -9.70
CA PHE A 290 5.37 -27.80 -10.52
C PHE A 290 6.29 -27.51 -11.73
N GLY A 291 6.63 -26.25 -11.97
CA GLY A 291 7.48 -25.83 -13.09
C GLY A 291 6.84 -25.99 -14.47
N ILE A 292 5.50 -26.03 -14.56
CA ILE A 292 4.80 -26.28 -15.82
C ILE A 292 4.63 -24.97 -16.60
N LYS A 293 5.32 -24.88 -17.75
CA LYS A 293 5.34 -23.66 -18.59
C LYS A 293 4.05 -23.41 -19.39
N ARG A 294 3.25 -24.43 -19.68
CA ARG A 294 2.09 -24.33 -20.60
C ARG A 294 0.73 -24.07 -19.97
N VAL A 295 0.64 -23.89 -18.64
CA VAL A 295 -0.68 -23.59 -18.04
C VAL A 295 -1.08 -22.16 -18.38
N ALA A 296 -1.96 -22.00 -19.37
CA ALA A 296 -2.64 -20.73 -19.61
C ALA A 296 -3.55 -20.44 -18.41
N LYS A 297 -3.38 -19.27 -17.79
CA LYS A 297 -4.37 -18.74 -16.86
C LYS A 297 -5.58 -18.40 -17.73
N GLY A 298 -6.64 -19.21 -17.62
CA GLY A 298 -7.87 -18.94 -18.37
C GLY A 298 -8.46 -17.60 -17.94
N ASN A 299 -9.16 -16.92 -18.84
CA ASN A 299 -9.81 -15.66 -18.56
C ASN A 299 -11.29 -15.88 -18.24
N GLY A 300 -11.80 -15.19 -17.22
CA GLY A 300 -13.22 -15.16 -16.88
C GLY A 300 -13.64 -15.98 -15.66
N ILE A 301 -14.96 -16.10 -15.50
CA ILE A 301 -15.61 -16.78 -14.37
C ILE A 301 -15.29 -18.28 -14.46
N GLY A 302 -14.73 -18.85 -13.40
CA GLY A 302 -14.30 -20.26 -13.36
C GLY A 302 -12.86 -20.51 -13.81
N SER A 303 -12.11 -19.46 -14.19
CA SER A 303 -10.68 -19.55 -14.51
C SER A 303 -9.85 -20.25 -13.43
N LEU A 304 -10.15 -20.02 -12.15
CA LEU A 304 -9.46 -20.69 -11.05
C LEU A 304 -9.63 -22.19 -11.07
N PHE A 305 -10.84 -22.67 -11.37
CA PHE A 305 -11.09 -24.09 -11.50
C PHE A 305 -10.36 -24.67 -12.71
N MET A 306 -10.32 -23.92 -13.83
CA MET A 306 -9.56 -24.32 -15.02
C MET A 306 -8.06 -24.46 -14.73
N VAL A 307 -7.47 -23.66 -13.84
CA VAL A 307 -6.06 -23.83 -13.45
C VAL A 307 -5.82 -25.22 -12.86
N TYR A 308 -6.70 -25.71 -11.99
CA TYR A 308 -6.57 -27.06 -11.42
C TYR A 308 -6.81 -28.17 -12.44
N VAL A 309 -7.80 -28.01 -13.33
CA VAL A 309 -8.03 -28.98 -14.42
C VAL A 309 -6.83 -29.07 -15.36
N ASN A 310 -6.28 -27.91 -15.75
CA ASN A 310 -5.08 -27.84 -16.60
C ASN A 310 -3.85 -28.39 -15.88
N LEU A 311 -3.71 -28.16 -14.57
CA LEU A 311 -2.64 -28.73 -13.76
C LEU A 311 -2.67 -30.27 -13.80
N LEU A 312 -3.85 -30.88 -13.59
CA LEU A 312 -4.01 -32.32 -13.63
C LEU A 312 -3.74 -32.89 -15.04
N LYS A 313 -4.11 -32.16 -16.09
CA LYS A 313 -3.86 -32.57 -17.48
C LYS A 313 -2.37 -32.58 -17.84
N TYR A 314 -1.60 -31.60 -17.38
CA TYR A 314 -0.18 -31.45 -17.71
C TYR A 314 0.76 -31.88 -16.58
N ILE A 315 0.28 -32.66 -15.62
CA ILE A 315 1.07 -33.09 -14.46
C ILE A 315 2.31 -33.91 -14.86
N SER A 316 2.27 -34.58 -16.01
CA SER A 316 3.40 -35.34 -16.57
C SER A 316 4.56 -34.46 -17.06
N GLU A 317 4.33 -33.19 -17.37
CA GLU A 317 5.36 -32.24 -17.83
C GLU A 317 6.07 -31.51 -16.66
N THR A 318 5.88 -32.00 -15.43
CA THR A 318 6.46 -31.42 -14.20
C THR A 318 7.98 -31.48 -14.21
N ASN A 319 8.65 -30.36 -13.93
CA ASN A 319 10.08 -30.35 -13.65
C ASN A 319 10.31 -30.77 -12.19
N LEU A 320 10.82 -31.99 -11.98
CA LEU A 320 11.04 -32.56 -10.66
C LEU A 320 11.99 -31.72 -9.79
N MET A 321 12.99 -31.06 -10.40
CA MET A 321 13.92 -30.22 -9.66
C MET A 321 13.26 -28.94 -9.17
N THR A 322 12.42 -28.31 -9.98
CA THR A 322 11.62 -27.14 -9.56
C THR A 322 10.68 -27.52 -8.42
N LEU A 323 10.05 -28.69 -8.49
CA LEU A 323 9.20 -29.22 -7.42
C LEU A 323 9.98 -29.48 -6.12
N ALA A 324 11.18 -30.05 -6.23
CA ALA A 324 12.05 -30.28 -5.07
C ALA A 324 12.48 -28.95 -4.41
N ILE A 325 12.92 -27.98 -5.22
CA ILE A 325 13.32 -26.64 -4.73
C ILE A 325 12.13 -25.95 -4.07
N SER A 326 10.95 -25.99 -4.68
CA SER A 326 9.75 -25.34 -4.13
C SER A 326 9.27 -26.02 -2.84
N SER A 327 9.30 -27.35 -2.77
CA SER A 327 8.99 -28.11 -1.55
C SER A 327 9.97 -27.82 -0.41
N VAL A 328 11.29 -27.83 -0.68
CA VAL A 328 12.32 -27.50 0.32
C VAL A 328 12.16 -26.06 0.80
N SER A 329 11.89 -25.13 -0.10
CA SER A 329 11.68 -23.72 0.22
C SER A 329 10.47 -23.51 1.14
N ILE A 330 9.33 -24.14 0.83
CA ILE A 330 8.11 -24.07 1.65
C ILE A 330 8.39 -24.68 3.03
N THR A 331 8.99 -25.87 3.09
CA THR A 331 9.32 -26.54 4.36
C THR A 331 10.28 -25.70 5.19
N PHE A 332 11.29 -25.10 4.59
CA PHE A 332 12.22 -24.19 5.27
C PHE A 332 11.49 -22.98 5.87
N LEU A 333 10.68 -22.27 5.08
CA LEU A 333 9.94 -21.10 5.55
C LEU A 333 8.95 -21.46 6.67
N LEU A 334 8.24 -22.58 6.55
CA LEU A 334 7.33 -23.07 7.59
C LEU A 334 8.09 -23.46 8.86
N THR A 335 9.23 -24.14 8.74
CA THR A 335 10.04 -24.54 9.88
C THR A 335 10.58 -23.33 10.63
N VAL A 336 11.09 -22.33 9.90
CA VAL A 336 11.61 -21.11 10.54
C VAL A 336 10.48 -20.37 11.28
N LYS A 337 9.31 -20.23 10.64
CA LYS A 337 8.20 -19.46 11.20
C LYS A 337 7.46 -20.18 12.35
N LEU A 338 7.26 -21.49 12.25
CA LEU A 338 6.46 -22.27 13.21
C LEU A 338 7.29 -22.89 14.33
N LEU A 339 8.57 -23.19 14.11
CA LEU A 339 9.43 -23.85 15.09
C LEU A 339 10.56 -22.94 15.58
N LEU A 340 11.32 -22.33 14.66
CA LEU A 340 12.53 -21.60 15.03
C LEU A 340 12.21 -20.27 15.74
N GLU A 341 11.30 -19.46 15.20
CA GLU A 341 10.88 -18.19 15.82
C GLU A 341 10.35 -18.32 17.27
N PRO A 342 9.39 -19.23 17.58
CA PRO A 342 8.93 -19.37 18.96
C PRO A 342 10.03 -19.88 19.90
N MET A 343 10.86 -20.83 19.43
CA MET A 343 12.00 -21.32 20.22
C MET A 343 13.04 -20.22 20.51
N LEU A 344 13.36 -19.36 19.53
CA LEU A 344 14.27 -18.23 19.75
C LEU A 344 13.69 -17.19 20.71
N LYS A 345 12.39 -16.95 20.66
CA LYS A 345 11.71 -16.04 21.60
C LYS A 345 11.82 -16.55 23.04
N GLU A 346 11.65 -17.86 23.24
CA GLU A 346 11.77 -18.48 24.56
C GLU A 346 13.23 -18.54 25.06
N CYS A 347 14.18 -18.95 24.21
CA CYS A 347 15.57 -19.14 24.63
C CYS A 347 16.38 -17.84 24.75
N VAL A 348 16.21 -16.90 23.81
CA VAL A 348 17.13 -15.75 23.63
C VAL A 348 16.45 -14.41 23.93
N ARG A 349 15.12 -14.39 24.20
CA ARG A 349 14.30 -13.14 24.29
C ARG A 349 14.51 -12.22 23.08
N PHE A 350 14.82 -12.80 21.92
CA PHE A 350 15.01 -12.04 20.70
C PHE A 350 13.65 -11.57 20.18
N GLN A 351 13.45 -10.24 20.12
CA GLN A 351 12.16 -9.64 19.76
C GLN A 351 11.98 -9.39 18.26
N LEU A 352 13.06 -9.43 17.47
CA LEU A 352 12.98 -9.21 16.04
C LEU A 352 12.61 -10.50 15.28
N PRO A 353 11.65 -10.44 14.33
CA PRO A 353 11.38 -11.58 13.46
C PRO A 353 12.57 -11.83 12.54
N LEU A 354 12.87 -13.11 12.30
CA LEU A 354 13.99 -13.50 11.44
C LEU A 354 13.63 -13.27 9.97
N PRO A 355 14.52 -12.67 9.16
CA PRO A 355 14.27 -12.46 7.73
C PRO A 355 14.48 -13.75 6.92
N SER A 356 13.64 -14.75 7.18
CA SER A 356 13.73 -16.10 6.60
C SER A 356 13.64 -16.10 5.07
N GLU A 357 12.88 -15.18 4.48
CA GLU A 357 12.73 -15.02 3.03
C GLU A 357 14.04 -14.58 2.36
N LEU A 358 14.78 -13.62 2.94
CA LEU A 358 16.06 -13.19 2.39
C LEU A 358 17.12 -14.30 2.54
N ILE A 359 17.14 -14.98 3.68
CA ILE A 359 18.05 -16.12 3.91
C ILE A 359 17.80 -17.21 2.87
N LEU A 360 16.54 -17.54 2.60
CA LEU A 360 16.17 -18.51 1.58
C LEU A 360 16.65 -18.08 0.19
N VAL A 361 16.48 -16.81 -0.18
CA VAL A 361 16.97 -16.28 -1.46
C VAL A 361 18.48 -16.43 -1.55
N ILE A 362 19.25 -16.02 -0.53
CA ILE A 362 20.72 -16.13 -0.51
C ILE A 362 21.15 -17.60 -0.66
N LEU A 363 20.56 -18.51 0.13
CA LEU A 363 20.85 -19.95 0.03
C LEU A 363 20.49 -20.51 -1.34
N GLY A 364 19.38 -20.07 -1.93
CA GLY A 364 18.95 -20.44 -3.27
C GLY A 364 19.89 -19.95 -4.36
N THR A 365 20.36 -18.70 -4.29
CA THR A 365 21.33 -18.12 -5.21
C THR A 365 22.66 -18.89 -5.15
N VAL A 366 23.18 -19.13 -3.94
CA VAL A 366 24.43 -19.88 -3.72
C VAL A 366 24.31 -21.30 -4.25
N SER A 367 23.21 -22.00 -3.91
CA SER A 367 22.95 -23.36 -4.40
C SER A 367 22.80 -23.42 -5.92
N SER A 368 22.19 -22.41 -6.53
CA SER A 368 22.02 -22.31 -7.98
C SER A 368 23.34 -22.16 -8.72
N GLN A 369 24.28 -21.38 -8.17
CA GLN A 369 25.63 -21.22 -8.72
C GLN A 369 26.43 -22.53 -8.66
N TYR A 370 26.40 -23.24 -7.53
CA TYR A 370 27.16 -24.49 -7.38
C TYR A 370 26.56 -25.66 -8.17
N LEU A 371 25.23 -25.78 -8.21
CA LEU A 371 24.55 -26.90 -8.88
C LEU A 371 24.26 -26.62 -10.37
N GLN A 372 24.50 -25.40 -10.85
CA GLN A 372 24.22 -24.95 -12.21
C GLN A 372 22.79 -25.30 -12.65
N LEU A 373 21.81 -24.95 -11.81
CA LEU A 373 20.41 -25.39 -11.95
C LEU A 373 19.78 -25.03 -13.30
N GLN A 374 20.13 -23.86 -13.85
CA GLN A 374 19.65 -23.43 -15.17
C GLN A 374 20.19 -24.32 -16.29
N SER A 375 21.51 -24.53 -16.35
CA SER A 375 22.15 -25.27 -17.44
C SER A 375 21.88 -26.77 -17.38
N ARG A 376 21.80 -27.34 -16.18
CA ARG A 376 21.73 -28.80 -15.99
C ARG A 376 20.30 -29.32 -15.87
N TYR A 377 19.39 -28.54 -15.29
CA TYR A 377 18.04 -28.99 -14.93
C TYR A 377 16.93 -28.11 -15.52
N ASN A 378 17.28 -27.16 -16.41
CA ASN A 378 16.34 -26.24 -17.05
C ASN A 378 15.40 -25.53 -16.05
N VAL A 379 15.95 -25.19 -14.87
CA VAL A 379 15.23 -24.42 -13.85
C VAL A 379 15.23 -22.96 -14.28
N THR A 380 14.06 -22.33 -14.24
CA THR A 380 13.91 -20.90 -14.50
C THR A 380 14.64 -20.08 -13.45
N VAL A 381 15.36 -19.05 -13.88
CA VAL A 381 16.06 -18.10 -12.99
C VAL A 381 15.58 -16.68 -13.27
N VAL A 382 15.76 -15.80 -12.27
CA VAL A 382 15.33 -14.39 -12.27
C VAL A 382 15.75 -13.66 -13.55
N GLY A 383 17.00 -13.85 -13.99
CA GLY A 383 17.56 -13.16 -15.15
C GLY A 383 18.21 -11.83 -14.80
N TYR A 384 18.60 -11.06 -15.82
CA TYR A 384 19.33 -9.82 -15.62
C TYR A 384 18.50 -8.77 -14.87
N ILE A 385 19.11 -8.17 -13.85
CA ILE A 385 18.54 -7.08 -13.05
C ILE A 385 19.36 -5.84 -13.41
N ALA A 386 18.74 -4.89 -14.11
CA ALA A 386 19.40 -3.64 -14.47
C ALA A 386 19.85 -2.89 -13.21
N GLU A 387 21.14 -2.55 -13.17
CA GLU A 387 21.68 -1.64 -12.18
C GLU A 387 21.30 -0.22 -12.54
N GLY A 388 20.87 0.56 -11.55
CA GLY A 388 20.61 1.99 -11.73
C GLY A 388 19.33 2.45 -11.07
N MET A 389 19.28 3.75 -10.80
CA MET A 389 18.08 4.38 -10.26
C MET A 389 16.96 4.40 -11.32
N PRO A 390 15.68 4.35 -10.91
CA PRO A 390 14.58 4.44 -11.83
C PRO A 390 14.62 5.75 -12.61
N GLU A 391 14.51 5.64 -13.93
CA GLU A 391 14.35 6.79 -14.80
C GLU A 391 12.93 7.36 -14.68
N PHE A 392 12.82 8.66 -14.94
CA PHE A 392 11.54 9.32 -15.05
C PHE A 392 10.81 8.83 -16.32
N SER A 393 9.67 8.17 -16.15
CA SER A 393 8.87 7.61 -17.23
C SER A 393 7.48 8.25 -17.23
N PRO A 394 7.20 9.25 -18.10
CA PRO A 394 5.88 9.85 -18.16
C PRO A 394 4.82 8.86 -18.66
N PRO A 395 3.60 8.87 -18.10
CA PRO A 395 2.53 7.97 -18.52
C PRO A 395 2.01 8.34 -19.92
N SER A 396 1.56 7.34 -20.66
CA SER A 396 1.05 7.54 -22.02
C SER A 396 -0.44 7.89 -22.02
N TRP A 397 -0.78 9.10 -22.44
CA TRP A 397 -2.17 9.58 -22.47
C TRP A 397 -3.08 8.74 -23.39
N ASN A 398 -2.53 8.17 -24.47
CA ASN A 398 -3.28 7.39 -25.45
C ASN A 398 -3.78 6.04 -24.92
N LEU A 399 -3.08 5.44 -23.96
CA LEU A 399 -3.47 4.13 -23.39
C LEU A 399 -4.50 4.27 -22.27
N MET A 400 -4.55 5.42 -21.57
CA MET A 400 -5.40 5.60 -20.39
C MET A 400 -6.88 5.27 -20.61
N PRO A 401 -7.54 5.70 -21.71
CA PRO A 401 -8.97 5.43 -21.92
C PRO A 401 -9.29 3.93 -22.01
N ARG A 402 -8.35 3.12 -22.53
CA ARG A 402 -8.52 1.66 -22.70
C ARG A 402 -8.39 0.88 -21.40
N MET A 403 -7.82 1.49 -20.36
CA MET A 403 -7.54 0.83 -19.08
C MET A 403 -8.31 1.45 -17.91
N PHE A 404 -9.24 2.37 -18.17
CA PHE A 404 -9.95 3.10 -17.13
C PHE A 404 -10.75 2.19 -16.20
N THR A 405 -11.45 1.20 -16.75
CA THR A 405 -12.22 0.23 -15.94
C THR A 405 -11.31 -0.59 -15.04
N ASP A 406 -10.17 -1.04 -15.56
CA ASP A 406 -9.20 -1.83 -14.79
C ASP A 406 -8.58 -0.98 -13.68
N ALA A 407 -8.25 0.28 -13.97
CA ALA A 407 -7.73 1.22 -12.99
C ALA A 407 -8.72 1.51 -11.85
N VAL A 408 -10.02 1.59 -12.16
CA VAL A 408 -11.07 1.75 -11.15
C VAL A 408 -11.11 0.55 -10.22
N VAL A 409 -11.15 -0.67 -10.77
CA VAL A 409 -11.18 -1.91 -9.97
C VAL A 409 -9.94 -2.01 -9.09
N ILE A 410 -8.74 -1.82 -9.65
CA ILE A 410 -7.47 -1.90 -8.91
C ILE A 410 -7.38 -0.79 -7.86
N GLY A 411 -7.82 0.43 -8.18
CA GLY A 411 -7.87 1.56 -7.26
C GLY A 411 -8.74 1.30 -6.05
N PHE A 412 -9.96 0.79 -6.25
CA PHE A 412 -10.85 0.40 -5.16
C PHE A 412 -10.27 -0.76 -4.35
N THR A 413 -9.74 -1.79 -4.98
CA THR A 413 -9.17 -2.94 -4.25
C THR A 413 -7.95 -2.54 -3.42
N SER A 414 -7.00 -1.78 -3.98
CA SER A 414 -5.80 -1.36 -3.26
C SER A 414 -6.10 -0.39 -2.10
N THR A 415 -7.03 0.54 -2.31
CA THR A 415 -7.47 1.47 -1.24
C THR A 415 -8.17 0.72 -0.13
N PHE A 416 -9.08 -0.19 -0.46
CA PHE A 416 -9.83 -0.99 0.49
C PHE A 416 -8.91 -1.82 1.40
N LEU A 417 -7.93 -2.52 0.81
CA LEU A 417 -6.93 -3.28 1.55
C LEU A 417 -6.11 -2.41 2.51
N THR A 418 -5.64 -1.27 2.01
CA THR A 418 -4.78 -0.38 2.77
C THR A 418 -5.52 0.26 3.95
N ILE A 419 -6.74 0.77 3.74
CA ILE A 419 -7.54 1.38 4.81
C ILE A 419 -7.97 0.35 5.86
N SER A 420 -8.27 -0.88 5.44
CA SER A 420 -8.62 -1.96 6.37
C SER A 420 -7.48 -2.24 7.35
N LEU A 421 -6.23 -2.22 6.87
CA LEU A 421 -5.04 -2.32 7.71
C LEU A 421 -4.89 -1.13 8.65
N VAL A 422 -5.05 0.10 8.13
CA VAL A 422 -4.99 1.32 8.97
C VAL A 422 -6.04 1.27 10.08
N LYS A 423 -7.26 0.84 9.78
CA LYS A 423 -8.35 0.67 10.76
C LYS A 423 -7.98 -0.39 11.82
N MET A 424 -7.43 -1.51 11.39
CA MET A 424 -6.98 -2.57 12.30
C MET A 424 -5.92 -2.04 13.29
N PHE A 425 -4.90 -1.32 12.82
CA PHE A 425 -3.86 -0.74 13.68
C PHE A 425 -4.37 0.42 14.53
N SER A 426 -5.29 1.25 14.01
CA SER A 426 -5.95 2.32 14.76
C SER A 426 -6.70 1.77 15.98
N LEU A 427 -7.48 0.70 15.79
CA LEU A 427 -8.22 0.04 16.87
C LEU A 427 -7.29 -0.67 17.86
N LYS A 428 -6.28 -1.38 17.34
CA LYS A 428 -5.32 -2.14 18.17
C LYS A 428 -4.44 -1.25 19.03
N ASN A 429 -3.88 -0.17 18.45
CA ASN A 429 -2.97 0.75 19.14
C ASN A 429 -3.67 1.95 19.77
N ARG A 430 -5.01 2.02 19.69
CA ARG A 430 -5.83 3.14 20.20
C ARG A 430 -5.37 4.50 19.65
N GLN A 431 -5.03 4.54 18.36
CA GLN A 431 -4.57 5.74 17.67
C GLN A 431 -5.69 6.33 16.81
N ILE A 432 -5.90 7.64 16.88
CA ILE A 432 -6.88 8.33 16.04
C ILE A 432 -6.23 8.69 14.72
N ILE A 433 -6.64 8.01 13.64
CA ILE A 433 -6.11 8.24 12.29
C ILE A 433 -7.23 8.79 11.40
N ASN A 434 -6.90 9.83 10.64
CA ASN A 434 -7.82 10.39 9.65
C ASN A 434 -7.73 9.59 8.35
N TYR A 435 -8.74 8.76 8.08
CA TYR A 435 -8.77 7.87 6.92
C TYR A 435 -8.83 8.60 5.57
N ASN A 436 -9.48 9.77 5.50
CA ASN A 436 -9.52 10.55 4.25
C ASN A 436 -8.11 11.03 3.87
N HIS A 437 -7.31 11.42 4.86
CA HIS A 437 -5.92 11.84 4.65
C HIS A 437 -5.06 10.66 4.16
N GLU A 438 -5.19 9.49 4.79
CA GLU A 438 -4.48 8.28 4.35
C GLU A 438 -4.84 7.88 2.91
N LEU A 439 -6.11 8.02 2.53
CA LEU A 439 -6.57 7.80 1.16
C LEU A 439 -5.95 8.75 0.15
N THR A 440 -5.99 10.05 0.44
CA THR A 440 -5.37 11.05 -0.44
C THR A 440 -3.86 10.85 -0.52
N ALA A 441 -3.21 10.52 0.61
CA ALA A 441 -1.79 10.21 0.66
C ALA A 441 -1.46 9.00 -0.21
N LEU A 442 -2.21 7.90 -0.09
CA LEU A 442 -2.04 6.70 -0.92
C LEU A 442 -2.16 7.03 -2.42
N GLY A 443 -3.16 7.81 -2.81
CA GLY A 443 -3.32 8.21 -4.21
C GLY A 443 -2.16 9.07 -4.73
N VAL A 444 -1.71 10.05 -3.94
CA VAL A 444 -0.56 10.89 -4.29
C VAL A 444 0.72 10.06 -4.37
N ILE A 445 0.92 9.10 -3.46
CA ILE A 445 2.06 8.17 -3.49
C ILE A 445 2.02 7.31 -4.75
N THR A 446 0.86 6.76 -5.12
CA THR A 446 0.71 5.94 -6.32
C THR A 446 0.98 6.74 -7.59
N VAL A 447 0.47 7.97 -7.69
CA VAL A 447 0.78 8.89 -8.80
C VAL A 447 2.28 9.20 -8.83
N GLY A 448 2.85 9.60 -7.70
CA GLY A 448 4.28 9.93 -7.60
C GLY A 448 5.18 8.76 -7.97
N ALA A 449 4.86 7.55 -7.49
CA ALA A 449 5.62 6.34 -7.79
C ALA A 449 5.56 5.98 -9.28
N SER A 450 4.39 6.11 -9.92
CA SER A 450 4.25 5.79 -11.36
C SER A 450 5.17 6.60 -12.27
N LEU A 451 5.51 7.83 -11.88
CA LEU A 451 6.46 8.69 -12.62
C LEU A 451 7.90 8.18 -12.57
N PHE A 452 8.24 7.36 -11.57
CA PHE A 452 9.56 6.76 -11.39
C PHE A 452 9.51 5.25 -11.66
N SER A 453 8.85 4.85 -12.75
CA SER A 453 8.84 3.47 -13.25
C SER A 453 8.38 2.42 -12.21
N SER A 454 7.40 2.77 -11.38
CA SER A 454 6.83 1.86 -10.37
C SER A 454 5.39 1.49 -10.67
N PHE A 455 5.01 0.26 -10.33
CA PHE A 455 3.62 -0.19 -10.41
C PHE A 455 2.86 -0.01 -9.10
N ALA A 456 1.53 -0.18 -9.13
CA ALA A 456 0.64 0.22 -8.03
C ALA A 456 1.02 -0.41 -6.67
N PRO A 457 1.35 0.42 -5.65
CA PRO A 457 1.62 -0.08 -4.32
C PRO A 457 0.34 -0.37 -3.54
N SER A 458 0.48 -1.16 -2.49
CA SER A 458 -0.58 -1.44 -1.52
C SER A 458 0.01 -1.75 -0.14
N GLY A 459 -0.82 -1.65 0.90
CA GLY A 459 -0.45 -2.09 2.25
C GLY A 459 -0.32 -3.61 2.33
N SER A 460 0.77 -4.11 2.93
CA SER A 460 0.93 -5.55 3.19
C SER A 460 0.64 -5.89 4.64
N VAL A 461 -0.25 -6.87 4.86
CA VAL A 461 -0.59 -7.39 6.19
C VAL A 461 0.67 -7.92 6.89
N SER A 462 1.42 -8.81 6.23
CA SER A 462 2.58 -9.48 6.83
C SER A 462 3.70 -8.51 7.18
N ARG A 463 4.01 -7.56 6.29
CA ARG A 463 5.07 -6.56 6.54
C ARG A 463 4.67 -5.56 7.62
N SER A 464 3.40 -5.13 7.63
CA SER A 464 2.89 -4.21 8.64
C SER A 464 2.83 -4.85 10.03
N MET A 465 2.52 -6.15 10.11
CA MET A 465 2.60 -6.91 11.37
C MET A 465 4.03 -7.04 11.89
N VAL A 466 5.02 -7.25 11.01
CA VAL A 466 6.43 -7.28 11.38
C VAL A 466 6.89 -5.90 11.85
N CYS A 467 6.47 -4.84 11.15
CA CYS A 467 6.71 -3.46 11.53
C CYS A 467 6.16 -3.14 12.93
N GLU A 468 4.92 -3.56 13.20
CA GLU A 468 4.28 -3.44 14.51
C GLU A 468 5.01 -4.26 15.59
N GLY A 469 5.38 -5.51 15.28
CA GLY A 469 6.11 -6.39 16.19
C GLY A 469 7.50 -5.86 16.55
N ALA A 470 8.16 -5.16 15.62
CA ALA A 470 9.41 -4.44 15.85
C ALA A 470 9.23 -3.13 16.62
N GLY A 471 7.99 -2.70 16.89
CA GLY A 471 7.67 -1.58 17.76
C GLY A 471 7.60 -0.21 17.07
N ALA A 472 7.45 -0.16 15.75
CA ALA A 472 7.42 1.08 14.97
C ALA A 472 6.55 2.18 15.60
N LYS A 473 7.16 3.37 15.77
CA LYS A 473 6.55 4.53 16.42
C LYS A 473 6.15 5.61 15.42
N THR A 474 6.92 5.77 14.34
CA THR A 474 6.62 6.77 13.31
C THR A 474 6.71 6.19 11.89
N PRO A 475 6.03 6.79 10.90
CA PRO A 475 6.16 6.39 9.49
C PRO A 475 7.55 6.68 8.89
N LEU A 476 8.46 7.33 9.64
CA LEU A 476 9.83 7.59 9.21
C LEU A 476 10.66 6.29 9.08
N ASN A 477 10.19 5.18 9.65
CA ASN A 477 10.77 3.85 9.42
C ASN A 477 10.86 3.50 7.91
N GLY A 478 9.99 4.07 7.07
CA GLY A 478 10.00 3.92 5.62
C GLY A 478 11.32 4.40 5.01
N ILE A 479 11.95 5.43 5.55
CA ILE A 479 13.24 5.97 5.07
C ILE A 479 14.35 4.92 5.25
N ALA A 480 14.42 4.29 6.42
CA ALA A 480 15.42 3.24 6.69
C ALA A 480 15.22 2.02 5.76
N SER A 481 13.97 1.64 5.52
CA SER A 481 13.62 0.59 4.54
C SER A 481 14.08 0.97 3.13
N SER A 482 13.78 2.18 2.67
CA SER A 482 14.17 2.67 1.35
C SER A 482 15.67 2.73 1.14
N ILE A 483 16.44 3.19 2.14
CA ILE A 483 17.91 3.22 2.07
C ILE A 483 18.48 1.81 1.88
N LEU A 484 17.96 0.82 2.62
CA LEU A 484 18.40 -0.56 2.47
C LEU A 484 18.07 -1.13 1.09
N VAL A 485 16.86 -0.89 0.58
CA VAL A 485 16.47 -1.39 -0.75
C VAL A 485 17.31 -0.71 -1.86
N VAL A 486 17.61 0.59 -1.74
CA VAL A 486 18.52 1.29 -2.67
C VAL A 486 19.92 0.70 -2.61
N PHE A 487 20.45 0.41 -1.41
CA PHE A 487 21.73 -0.27 -1.25
C PHE A 487 21.73 -1.64 -1.95
N VAL A 488 20.67 -2.43 -1.75
CA VAL A 488 20.51 -3.74 -2.38
C VAL A 488 20.45 -3.62 -3.90
N LEU A 489 19.71 -2.65 -4.41
CA LEU A 489 19.56 -2.41 -5.84
C LEU A 489 20.89 -2.01 -6.51
N LEU A 490 21.69 -1.16 -5.86
CA LEU A 490 22.95 -0.66 -6.42
C LEU A 490 24.12 -1.65 -6.28
N PHE A 491 24.17 -2.45 -5.21
CA PHE A 491 25.34 -3.30 -4.91
C PHE A 491 25.07 -4.80 -5.00
N LEU A 492 23.84 -5.24 -4.75
CA LEU A 492 23.47 -6.67 -4.66
C LEU A 492 22.60 -7.16 -5.83
N GLY A 493 22.07 -6.25 -6.66
CA GLY A 493 21.20 -6.56 -7.80
C GLY A 493 21.73 -7.68 -8.71
N PRO A 494 22.97 -7.59 -9.23
CA PRO A 494 23.53 -8.59 -10.15
C PRO A 494 23.62 -9.99 -9.56
N TYR A 495 23.85 -10.09 -8.24
CA TYR A 495 23.98 -11.38 -7.56
C TYR A 495 22.66 -12.14 -7.55
N PHE A 496 21.51 -11.46 -7.58
CA PHE A 496 20.21 -12.13 -7.59
C PHE A 496 19.82 -12.70 -8.97
N SER A 497 20.56 -12.39 -10.03
CA SER A 497 20.22 -12.82 -11.40
C SER A 497 20.14 -14.34 -11.59
N VAL A 498 20.98 -15.09 -10.86
CA VAL A 498 21.07 -16.56 -10.91
C VAL A 498 20.13 -17.25 -9.92
N THR A 499 19.35 -16.49 -9.16
CA THR A 499 18.43 -17.05 -8.16
C THR A 499 17.37 -17.91 -8.86
N PRO A 500 17.09 -19.12 -8.36
CA PRO A 500 16.08 -19.98 -8.95
C PRO A 500 14.70 -19.37 -8.71
N THR A 501 13.94 -19.22 -9.79
CA THR A 501 12.57 -18.75 -9.74
C THR A 501 11.64 -19.87 -10.15
N VAL A 502 10.59 -20.01 -9.37
CA VAL A 502 9.54 -20.98 -9.64
C VAL A 502 8.46 -20.38 -10.55
N SER A 503 8.36 -19.04 -10.58
CA SER A 503 7.49 -18.29 -11.50
C SER A 503 8.02 -18.34 -12.93
N LYS A 504 7.10 -18.44 -13.91
CA LYS A 504 7.43 -18.46 -15.35
C LYS A 504 8.23 -17.23 -15.74
N ARG A 505 9.17 -17.41 -16.68
CA ARG A 505 10.01 -16.33 -17.20
C ARG A 505 9.17 -15.34 -18.00
N PHE A 506 9.56 -14.08 -17.85
CA PHE A 506 9.11 -12.91 -18.60
C PHE A 506 9.13 -13.11 -20.14
N TYR A 507 10.06 -13.93 -20.67
CA TYR A 507 10.20 -14.23 -22.11
C TYR A 507 9.55 -15.53 -22.58
N ASP A 508 9.12 -16.41 -21.66
CA ASP A 508 8.57 -17.73 -22.04
C ASP A 508 7.10 -17.64 -22.54
N GLU A 509 6.47 -16.45 -22.55
CA GLU A 509 5.12 -16.23 -23.10
C GLU A 509 5.12 -15.84 -24.59
N VAL A 510 6.27 -15.51 -25.17
CA VAL A 510 6.39 -15.05 -26.58
C VAL A 510 6.70 -16.22 -27.53
N THR A 511 7.06 -17.39 -26.99
CA THR A 511 7.22 -18.66 -27.71
C THR A 511 6.08 -19.60 -27.39
#